data_AF-A0A480ARC5-F1
#
_entry.id   AF-A0A480ARC5-F1
#
_cell.length_a   1.000
_cell.length_b   1.000
_cell.length_c   1.000
_cell.angle_alpha   90.00
_cell.angle_beta   90.00
_cell.angle_gamma   90.00
#
_symmetry.space_group_name_H-M   'P 1'
#
loop_
_entity.id
_entity.type
_entity.pdbx_description
1 polymer ?
#
loop_
_entity_poly.entity_id
_entity_poly.type
_entity_poly.pdbx_seq_one_letter_code
_entity_poly.pdbx_strand_id
1 'polypeptide(L)'
;MDALQQFIHRVTEDWLKVYCNDMKRSYDPQGFDETSIKVAEADARDCMLAIDHGVVYDLQGGRYRACMSSANEVLFWEGRKDKPIRRITLWQEPVITFAALARLHLTHNWPKEKLGMQTKGWAFDLAAYDKGAIHAPRILGEVKKSSAELKRLRIELIGLSDGAPAESVSINSARKWNALLDTKPNTIWLVGPDEESYIYAYTYSKGGCTLQEVNSSALAYSAA
;
A
#
# COMPACT_ATOMS: atom_id res chain seq x y z
N MET A 1 -10.39 11.23 22.53
CA MET A 1 -9.12 11.02 21.82
C MET A 1 -9.46 10.81 20.37
N ASP A 2 -9.05 11.71 19.49
CA ASP A 2 -9.30 11.57 18.04
C ASP A 2 -8.51 10.38 17.47
N ALA A 3 -8.78 10.00 16.21
CA ALA A 3 -8.16 8.82 15.63
C ALA A 3 -6.63 8.97 15.47
N LEU A 4 -6.15 10.18 15.22
CA LEU A 4 -4.72 10.46 15.10
C LEU A 4 -4.01 10.30 16.45
N GLN A 5 -4.58 10.79 17.53
CA GLN A 5 -4.06 10.61 18.89
C GLN A 5 -4.02 9.13 19.31
N GLN A 6 -5.08 8.36 18.98
CA GLN A 6 -5.10 6.92 19.24
C GLN A 6 -4.02 6.18 18.43
N PHE A 7 -3.84 6.57 17.17
CA PHE A 7 -2.80 6.01 16.32
C PHE A 7 -1.40 6.32 16.85
N ILE A 8 -1.12 7.58 17.23
CA ILE A 8 0.16 7.96 17.84
C ILE A 8 0.42 7.13 19.09
N HIS A 9 -0.59 7.00 19.96
CA HIS A 9 -0.47 6.19 21.17
C HIS A 9 -0.11 4.73 20.85
N ARG A 10 -0.80 4.08 19.90
CA ARG A 10 -0.46 2.70 19.49
C ARG A 10 0.92 2.59 18.86
N VAL A 11 1.33 3.58 18.05
CA VAL A 11 2.67 3.61 17.45
C VAL A 11 3.73 3.65 18.54
N THR A 12 3.64 4.57 19.50
CA THR A 12 4.70 4.78 20.51
C THR A 12 4.65 3.78 21.65
N GLU A 13 3.46 3.41 22.12
CA GLU A 13 3.30 2.58 23.31
C GLU A 13 3.26 1.08 23.02
N ASP A 14 2.84 0.68 21.82
CA ASP A 14 2.66 -0.73 21.48
C ASP A 14 3.60 -1.16 20.36
N TRP A 15 3.39 -0.65 19.15
CA TRP A 15 4.04 -1.18 17.94
C TRP A 15 5.54 -0.91 17.91
N LEU A 16 5.98 0.28 18.34
CA LEU A 16 7.41 0.61 18.43
C LEU A 16 8.12 -0.30 19.45
N LYS A 17 7.50 -0.56 20.61
CA LYS A 17 8.07 -1.45 21.63
C LYS A 17 8.23 -2.87 21.08
N VAL A 18 7.21 -3.40 20.41
CA VAL A 18 7.28 -4.73 19.77
C VAL A 18 8.36 -4.77 18.68
N TYR A 19 8.49 -3.72 17.87
CA TYR A 19 9.50 -3.63 16.82
C TYR A 19 10.93 -3.58 17.38
N CYS A 20 11.17 -2.73 18.39
CA CYS A 20 12.47 -2.56 19.02
C CYS A 20 12.90 -3.80 19.82
N ASN A 21 11.96 -4.46 20.51
CA ASN A 21 12.22 -5.64 21.33
C ASN A 21 12.32 -6.96 20.53
N ASP A 22 12.16 -6.93 19.20
CA ASP A 22 12.41 -8.10 18.34
C ASP A 22 13.85 -8.59 18.54
N MET A 23 14.04 -9.86 18.89
CA MET A 23 15.35 -10.44 19.25
C MET A 23 16.42 -10.29 18.15
N LYS A 24 16.01 -10.12 16.89
CA LYS A 24 16.91 -9.92 15.76
C LYS A 24 17.36 -8.47 15.59
N ARG A 25 16.68 -7.52 16.24
CA ARG A 25 16.91 -6.08 16.14
C ARG A 25 17.51 -5.53 17.43
N SER A 26 16.81 -5.72 18.54
CA SER A 26 17.18 -5.20 19.87
C SER A 26 17.57 -3.72 19.83
N TYR A 27 16.71 -2.89 19.23
CA TYR A 27 16.98 -1.46 19.08
C TYR A 27 16.61 -0.66 20.32
N ASP A 28 17.28 0.47 20.52
CA ASP A 28 16.90 1.45 21.52
C ASP A 28 15.72 2.30 21.01
N PRO A 29 14.56 2.28 21.68
CA PRO A 29 13.40 3.09 21.28
C PRO A 29 13.65 4.61 21.33
N GLN A 30 14.68 5.10 22.05
CA GLN A 30 15.08 6.51 22.01
C GLN A 30 15.53 6.97 20.61
N GLY A 31 15.84 6.03 19.72
CA GLY A 31 16.15 6.34 18.32
C GLY A 31 14.93 6.73 17.48
N PHE A 32 13.71 6.58 18.00
CA PHE A 32 12.49 6.93 17.27
C PHE A 32 12.32 8.44 17.11
N ASP A 33 12.14 8.86 15.88
CA ASP A 33 11.86 10.23 15.52
C ASP A 33 10.35 10.45 15.44
N GLU A 34 9.74 10.94 16.52
CA GLU A 34 8.30 11.22 16.59
C GLU A 34 7.84 12.22 15.51
N THR A 35 8.73 13.09 15.02
CA THR A 35 8.40 14.03 13.94
C THR A 35 8.18 13.35 12.58
N SER A 36 8.52 12.05 12.47
CA SER A 36 8.25 11.23 11.30
C SER A 36 6.77 10.82 11.17
N ILE A 37 5.97 10.96 12.24
CA ILE A 37 4.53 10.70 12.22
C ILE A 37 3.81 11.84 11.48
N LYS A 38 3.82 11.78 10.15
CA LYS A 38 3.09 12.71 9.27
C LYS A 38 2.06 11.92 8.49
N VAL A 39 0.97 11.58 9.17
CA VAL A 39 -0.12 10.75 8.64
C VAL A 39 -1.41 11.53 8.79
N ALA A 40 -2.28 11.50 7.78
CA ALA A 40 -3.61 12.09 7.86
C ALA A 40 -4.51 11.29 8.82
N GLU A 41 -5.50 11.93 9.41
CA GLU A 41 -6.38 11.27 10.39
C GLU A 41 -7.12 10.06 9.77
N ALA A 42 -7.54 10.15 8.51
CA ALA A 42 -8.21 9.06 7.82
C ALA A 42 -7.31 7.83 7.63
N ASP A 43 -6.06 8.03 7.20
CA ASP A 43 -5.10 6.93 7.03
C ASP A 43 -4.73 6.30 8.39
N ALA A 44 -4.58 7.12 9.43
CA ALA A 44 -4.32 6.67 10.79
C ALA A 44 -5.46 5.78 11.31
N ARG A 45 -6.71 6.24 11.16
CA ARG A 45 -7.92 5.48 11.51
C ARG A 45 -7.98 4.15 10.77
N ASP A 46 -7.87 4.18 9.45
CA ASP A 46 -8.07 2.99 8.61
C ASP A 46 -6.90 2.00 8.75
N CYS A 47 -5.68 2.47 9.02
CA CYS A 47 -4.56 1.60 9.37
C CYS A 47 -4.83 0.82 10.68
N MET A 48 -5.37 1.46 11.71
CA MET A 48 -5.77 0.76 12.94
C MET A 48 -6.86 -0.26 12.66
N LEU A 49 -7.88 0.11 11.86
CA LEU A 49 -8.96 -0.80 11.48
C LEU A 49 -8.44 -2.02 10.70
N ALA A 50 -7.44 -1.86 9.85
CA ALA A 50 -6.83 -2.97 9.12
C ALA A 50 -6.30 -4.06 10.06
N ILE A 51 -5.66 -3.63 11.16
CA ILE A 51 -5.09 -4.52 12.18
C ILE A 51 -6.21 -5.07 13.07
N ASP A 52 -7.12 -4.21 13.55
CA ASP A 52 -8.19 -4.59 14.49
C ASP A 52 -9.18 -5.59 13.89
N HIS A 53 -9.46 -5.48 12.60
CA HIS A 53 -10.33 -6.42 11.88
C HIS A 53 -9.58 -7.64 11.32
N GLY A 54 -8.26 -7.73 11.56
CA GLY A 54 -7.41 -8.80 11.06
C GLY A 54 -7.36 -8.87 9.54
N VAL A 55 -7.52 -7.74 8.85
CA VAL A 55 -7.22 -7.63 7.41
C VAL A 55 -5.72 -7.77 7.21
N VAL A 56 -4.95 -7.19 8.14
CA VAL A 56 -3.52 -7.34 8.27
C VAL A 56 -3.22 -7.95 9.64
N TYR A 57 -2.47 -9.05 9.66
CA TYR A 57 -2.08 -9.79 10.85
C TYR A 57 -0.68 -9.36 11.32
N ASP A 58 -0.51 -9.16 12.62
CA ASP A 58 0.82 -9.03 13.24
C ASP A 58 1.44 -10.42 13.40
N LEU A 59 2.59 -10.63 12.75
CA LEU A 59 3.40 -11.84 12.82
C LEU A 59 4.48 -11.76 13.91
N GLN A 60 4.36 -10.80 14.82
CA GLN A 60 5.32 -10.42 15.85
C GLN A 60 6.56 -9.72 15.31
N GLY A 61 7.26 -9.01 16.20
CA GLY A 61 8.46 -8.24 15.87
C GLY A 61 8.20 -7.09 14.89
N GLY A 62 6.98 -6.53 14.89
CA GLY A 62 6.56 -5.44 14.02
C GLY A 62 6.54 -5.82 12.53
N ARG A 63 6.21 -7.08 12.23
CA ARG A 63 6.06 -7.60 10.87
C ARG A 63 4.60 -7.91 10.62
N TYR A 64 4.08 -7.43 9.50
CA TYR A 64 2.66 -7.47 9.20
C TYR A 64 2.40 -8.18 7.89
N ARG A 65 1.26 -8.87 7.76
CA ARG A 65 0.94 -9.64 6.56
C ARG A 65 -0.57 -9.69 6.30
N ALA A 66 -0.98 -9.64 5.03
CA ALA A 66 -2.34 -9.94 4.60
C ALA A 66 -2.37 -11.35 3.99
N CYS A 67 -3.55 -11.95 3.87
CA CYS A 67 -3.69 -13.38 3.54
C CYS A 67 -2.96 -13.77 2.24
N MET A 68 -3.09 -12.94 1.20
CA MET A 68 -2.50 -13.17 -0.12
C MET A 68 -1.17 -12.44 -0.33
N SER A 69 -0.55 -11.89 0.72
CA SER A 69 0.73 -11.20 0.58
C SER A 69 1.86 -12.14 0.18
N SER A 70 2.77 -11.69 -0.71
CA SER A 70 3.99 -12.45 -1.03
C SER A 70 5.13 -12.19 -0.05
N ALA A 71 5.10 -11.04 0.63
CA ALA A 71 6.10 -10.62 1.61
C ALA A 71 5.43 -10.08 2.89
N ASN A 72 6.26 -9.80 3.89
CA ASN A 72 5.82 -9.13 5.11
C ASN A 72 6.14 -7.64 5.01
N GLU A 73 5.26 -6.81 5.55
CA GLU A 73 5.45 -5.37 5.66
C GLU A 73 5.93 -4.98 7.06
N VAL A 74 6.50 -3.78 7.17
CA VAL A 74 6.91 -3.17 8.45
C VAL A 74 6.44 -1.72 8.51
N LEU A 75 6.00 -1.26 9.67
CA LEU A 75 5.59 0.15 9.86
C LEU A 75 6.78 1.09 10.10
N PHE A 76 7.97 0.55 10.39
CA PHE A 76 9.13 1.33 10.78
C PHE A 76 10.32 1.10 9.83
N TRP A 77 10.95 2.21 9.45
CA TRP A 77 12.22 2.22 8.73
C TRP A 77 13.38 2.53 9.68
N GLU A 78 14.51 1.88 9.43
CA GLU A 78 15.68 1.92 10.27
C GLU A 78 16.86 2.59 9.55
N GLY A 79 17.55 3.51 10.23
CA GLY A 79 18.70 4.25 9.71
C GLY A 79 19.95 3.37 9.55
N ARG A 80 21.15 3.97 9.57
CA ARG A 80 22.40 3.21 9.41
C ARG A 80 22.72 2.38 10.67
N LYS A 81 23.26 1.17 10.47
CA LYS A 81 23.57 0.20 11.55
C LYS A 81 24.79 0.57 12.41
N ASP A 82 25.65 1.45 11.91
CA ASP A 82 26.90 1.89 12.56
C ASP A 82 26.69 2.98 13.62
N LYS A 83 25.45 3.42 13.84
CA LYS A 83 25.13 4.45 14.84
C LYS A 83 24.77 3.80 16.18
N PRO A 84 25.27 4.34 17.31
CA PRO A 84 25.02 3.77 18.64
C PRO A 84 23.54 3.80 19.00
N ILE A 85 22.83 4.88 18.66
CA ILE A 85 21.37 4.95 18.66
C ILE A 85 20.93 5.03 17.20
N ARG A 86 20.32 3.96 16.72
CA ARG A 86 19.86 3.88 15.34
C ARG A 86 18.58 4.70 15.19
N ARG A 87 18.56 5.66 14.27
CA ARG A 87 17.34 6.40 13.96
C ARG A 87 16.25 5.46 13.45
N ILE A 88 15.05 5.57 13.99
CA ILE A 88 13.85 4.83 13.57
C ILE A 88 12.82 5.88 13.15
N THR A 89 12.16 5.66 12.02
CA THR A 89 11.10 6.55 11.51
C THR A 89 9.88 5.74 11.14
N LEU A 90 8.69 6.29 11.34
CA LEU A 90 7.46 5.73 10.79
C LEU A 90 7.50 5.79 9.26
N TRP A 91 7.23 4.66 8.61
CA TRP A 91 7.15 4.58 7.15
C TRP A 91 5.70 4.73 6.72
N GLN A 92 5.40 5.84 6.04
CA GLN A 92 4.03 6.23 5.69
C GLN A 92 3.36 5.33 4.65
N GLU A 93 4.10 4.82 3.66
CA GLU A 93 3.52 3.99 2.60
C GLU A 93 2.88 2.70 3.16
N PRO A 94 3.52 1.94 4.07
CA PRO A 94 2.86 0.85 4.79
C PRO A 94 1.58 1.26 5.53
N VAL A 95 1.56 2.42 6.19
CA VAL A 95 0.36 2.93 6.89
C VAL A 95 -0.79 3.14 5.90
N ILE A 96 -0.53 3.83 4.78
CA ILE A 96 -1.53 4.07 3.73
C ILE A 96 -1.93 2.75 3.04
N THR A 97 -1.00 1.81 2.88
CA THR A 97 -1.28 0.47 2.33
C THR A 97 -2.26 -0.28 3.22
N PHE A 98 -2.06 -0.27 4.55
CA PHE A 98 -2.96 -0.95 5.48
C PHE A 98 -4.34 -0.28 5.48
N ALA A 99 -4.38 1.06 5.47
CA ALA A 99 -5.61 1.82 5.31
C ALA A 99 -6.36 1.47 4.02
N ALA A 100 -5.66 1.34 2.89
CA ALA A 100 -6.25 0.94 1.62
C ALA A 100 -6.85 -0.47 1.66
N LEU A 101 -6.17 -1.42 2.32
CA LEU A 101 -6.71 -2.77 2.52
C LEU A 101 -7.94 -2.79 3.42
N ALA A 102 -7.94 -1.98 4.50
CA ALA A 102 -9.13 -1.82 5.34
C ALA A 102 -10.31 -1.28 4.54
N ARG A 103 -10.11 -0.27 3.67
CA ARG A 103 -11.16 0.27 2.80
C ARG A 103 -11.70 -0.78 1.83
N LEU A 104 -10.83 -1.60 1.22
CA LEU A 104 -11.28 -2.71 0.37
C LEU A 104 -12.19 -3.67 1.14
N HIS A 105 -11.81 -4.02 2.36
CA HIS A 105 -12.58 -4.95 3.19
C HIS A 105 -13.89 -4.35 3.72
N LEU A 106 -13.80 -3.23 4.41
CA LEU A 106 -14.88 -2.66 5.21
C LEU A 106 -15.86 -1.81 4.39
N THR A 107 -15.38 -1.15 3.33
CA THR A 107 -16.20 -0.28 2.49
C THR A 107 -16.60 -0.97 1.18
N HIS A 108 -15.69 -1.73 0.59
CA HIS A 108 -15.90 -2.37 -0.71
C HIS A 108 -16.21 -3.87 -0.62
N ASN A 109 -16.45 -4.39 0.59
CA ASN A 109 -16.90 -5.76 0.85
C ASN A 109 -15.97 -6.86 0.35
N TRP A 110 -14.67 -6.58 0.16
CA TRP A 110 -13.71 -7.62 -0.19
C TRP A 110 -13.49 -8.58 0.98
N PRO A 111 -13.55 -9.89 0.79
CA PRO A 111 -13.09 -10.84 1.79
C PRO A 111 -11.60 -10.63 2.09
N LYS A 112 -11.22 -10.53 3.36
CA LYS A 112 -9.81 -10.30 3.76
C LYS A 112 -8.87 -11.40 3.30
N GLU A 113 -9.38 -12.61 3.12
CA GLU A 113 -8.65 -13.77 2.58
C GLU A 113 -8.25 -13.59 1.11
N LYS A 114 -8.80 -12.57 0.44
CA LYS A 114 -8.52 -12.23 -0.96
C LYS A 114 -7.63 -11.01 -1.12
N LEU A 115 -7.13 -10.45 -0.02
CA LEU A 115 -6.33 -9.24 -0.02
C LEU A 115 -4.86 -9.56 0.22
N GLY A 116 -3.97 -8.86 -0.47
CA GLY A 116 -2.53 -9.06 -0.39
C GLY A 116 -1.74 -7.76 -0.46
N MET A 117 -0.55 -7.78 0.11
CA MET A 117 0.48 -6.74 0.00
C MET A 117 1.69 -7.28 -0.75
N GLN A 118 2.49 -6.38 -1.34
CA GLN A 118 3.70 -6.71 -2.10
C GLN A 118 3.41 -7.80 -3.13
N THR A 119 2.75 -7.42 -4.21
CA THR A 119 2.35 -8.34 -5.29
C THR A 119 3.53 -9.13 -5.86
N LYS A 120 3.26 -10.24 -6.57
CA LYS A 120 4.33 -11.05 -7.20
C LYS A 120 5.16 -10.17 -8.14
N GLY A 121 6.47 -10.09 -7.90
CA GLY A 121 7.39 -9.19 -8.63
C GLY A 121 7.53 -7.79 -8.02
N TRP A 122 6.85 -7.52 -6.90
CA TRP A 122 6.92 -6.28 -6.11
C TRP A 122 6.72 -5.00 -6.93
N ALA A 123 5.91 -5.11 -7.98
CA ALA A 123 5.60 -3.99 -8.84
C ALA A 123 4.53 -3.08 -8.24
N PHE A 124 3.64 -3.62 -7.41
CA PHE A 124 2.52 -2.93 -6.77
C PHE A 124 2.44 -3.27 -5.28
N ASP A 125 2.09 -2.28 -4.48
CA ASP A 125 2.07 -2.34 -3.02
C ASP A 125 0.91 -3.20 -2.47
N LEU A 126 -0.22 -3.24 -3.17
CA LEU A 126 -1.39 -4.06 -2.78
C LEU A 126 -2.10 -4.73 -3.95
N ALA A 127 -2.89 -5.76 -3.65
CA ALA A 127 -3.75 -6.45 -4.60
C ALA A 127 -5.00 -7.05 -3.97
N ALA A 128 -6.02 -7.25 -4.81
CA ALA A 128 -7.22 -8.02 -4.50
C ALA A 128 -7.48 -9.10 -5.57
N TYR A 129 -7.85 -10.32 -5.15
CA TYR A 129 -7.92 -11.51 -6.00
C TYR A 129 -9.34 -12.10 -6.10
N ASP A 130 -9.81 -12.37 -7.31
CA ASP A 130 -11.10 -13.06 -7.51
C ASP A 130 -11.02 -14.55 -7.14
N LYS A 131 -12.20 -15.18 -7.03
CA LYS A 131 -12.31 -16.59 -6.61
C LYS A 131 -11.63 -17.48 -7.67
N GLY A 132 -10.64 -18.28 -7.27
CA GLY A 132 -9.92 -19.19 -8.16
C GLY A 132 -8.76 -18.56 -8.94
N ALA A 133 -8.61 -17.22 -8.90
CA ALA A 133 -7.49 -16.54 -9.53
C ALA A 133 -6.27 -16.53 -8.57
N ILE A 134 -5.57 -17.66 -8.49
CA ILE A 134 -4.36 -17.77 -7.65
C ILE A 134 -3.21 -16.91 -8.21
N HIS A 135 -3.30 -16.47 -9.47
CA HIS A 135 -2.17 -15.83 -10.17
C HIS A 135 -2.45 -14.44 -10.75
N ALA A 136 -3.72 -14.08 -11.02
CA ALA A 136 -4.05 -12.80 -11.64
C ALA A 136 -4.90 -11.95 -10.66
N PRO A 137 -4.35 -10.87 -10.09
CA PRO A 137 -5.13 -9.93 -9.28
C PRO A 137 -6.17 -9.21 -10.13
N ARG A 138 -7.38 -9.05 -9.59
CA ARG A 138 -8.46 -8.25 -10.19
C ARG A 138 -8.16 -6.76 -10.02
N ILE A 139 -7.67 -6.38 -8.83
CA ILE A 139 -7.25 -5.02 -8.49
C ILE A 139 -5.75 -5.04 -8.19
N LEU A 140 -5.00 -4.15 -8.82
CA LEU A 140 -3.65 -3.78 -8.42
C LEU A 140 -3.65 -2.37 -7.83
N GLY A 141 -2.93 -2.17 -6.72
CA GLY A 141 -2.84 -0.86 -6.09
C GLY A 141 -1.41 -0.39 -5.88
N GLU A 142 -1.17 0.88 -6.17
CA GLU A 142 0.10 1.56 -5.90
C GLU A 142 -0.13 2.68 -4.89
N VAL A 143 0.69 2.71 -3.85
CA VAL A 143 0.61 3.67 -2.76
C VAL A 143 1.72 4.70 -2.90
N LYS A 144 1.41 5.97 -2.65
CA LYS A 144 2.40 7.06 -2.57
C LYS A 144 2.16 7.86 -1.30
N LYS A 145 3.24 8.20 -0.60
CA LYS A 145 3.20 8.99 0.65
C LYS A 145 2.80 10.46 0.46
N SER A 146 2.78 10.96 -0.76
CA SER A 146 2.44 12.37 -1.03
C SER A 146 1.58 12.53 -2.28
N SER A 147 0.70 13.54 -2.26
CA SER A 147 -0.12 13.93 -3.41
C SER A 147 0.70 14.28 -4.65
N ALA A 148 1.90 14.85 -4.47
CA ALA A 148 2.78 15.20 -5.57
C ALA A 148 3.33 13.95 -6.28
N GLU A 149 3.77 12.94 -5.52
CA GLU A 149 4.23 11.67 -6.09
C GLU A 149 3.08 10.89 -6.73
N LEU A 150 1.88 10.91 -6.12
CA LEU A 150 0.68 10.31 -6.69
C LEU A 150 0.30 10.93 -8.05
N LYS A 151 0.18 12.26 -8.09
CA LYS A 151 -0.16 13.00 -9.32
C LYS A 151 0.88 12.80 -10.41
N ARG A 152 2.17 12.77 -10.05
CA ARG A 152 3.23 12.46 -11.01
C ARG A 152 3.07 11.07 -11.60
N LEU A 153 2.86 10.05 -10.76
CA LEU A 153 2.64 8.68 -11.24
C LEU A 153 1.41 8.60 -12.16
N ARG A 154 0.30 9.25 -11.78
CA ARG A 154 -0.91 9.35 -12.61
C ARG A 154 -0.61 9.92 -13.99
N ILE A 155 0.08 11.06 -14.06
CA ILE A 155 0.44 11.72 -15.32
C ILE A 155 1.32 10.80 -16.18
N GLU A 156 2.33 10.17 -15.58
CA GLU A 156 3.23 9.26 -16.29
C GLU A 156 2.48 8.02 -16.83
N LEU A 157 1.58 7.41 -16.07
CA LEU A 157 0.78 6.26 -16.53
C LEU A 157 -0.24 6.61 -17.61
N ILE A 158 -0.91 7.77 -17.50
CA ILE A 158 -1.81 8.26 -18.55
C ILE A 158 -1.02 8.55 -19.83
N GLY A 159 0.15 9.19 -19.72
CA GLY A 159 1.02 9.43 -20.88
C GLY A 159 1.39 8.14 -21.61
N LEU A 160 1.78 7.08 -20.88
CA LEU A 160 2.07 5.77 -21.47
C LEU A 160 0.84 5.13 -22.12
N SER A 161 -0.33 5.25 -21.48
CA SER A 161 -1.62 4.82 -22.06
C SER A 161 -1.94 5.53 -23.37
N ASP A 162 -1.57 6.81 -23.49
CA ASP A 162 -1.77 7.64 -24.68
C ASP A 162 -0.66 7.47 -25.73
N GLY A 163 0.29 6.55 -25.49
CA GLY A 163 1.35 6.19 -26.44
C GLY A 163 2.65 6.98 -26.27
N ALA A 164 2.86 7.66 -25.14
CA ALA A 164 4.15 8.27 -24.83
C ALA A 164 5.26 7.19 -24.76
N PRO A 165 6.48 7.50 -25.22
CA PRO A 165 7.60 6.57 -25.18
C PRO A 165 8.03 6.28 -23.73
N ALA A 166 8.49 5.06 -23.46
CA ALA A 166 8.89 4.62 -22.12
C ALA A 166 10.05 5.45 -21.54
N GLU A 167 10.87 6.04 -22.42
CA GLU A 167 12.00 6.90 -22.06
C GLU A 167 11.57 8.28 -21.54
N SER A 168 10.32 8.69 -21.80
CA SER A 168 9.78 9.98 -21.35
C SER A 168 9.25 9.97 -19.91
N VAL A 169 9.20 8.81 -19.27
CA VAL A 169 8.71 8.64 -17.89
C VAL A 169 9.82 8.14 -16.96
N SER A 170 9.55 8.13 -15.66
CA SER A 170 10.48 7.53 -14.71
C SER A 170 10.62 6.01 -14.93
N ILE A 171 11.81 5.46 -14.65
CA ILE A 171 12.07 4.00 -14.69
C ILE A 171 11.04 3.22 -13.86
N ASN A 172 10.62 3.79 -12.72
CA ASN A 172 9.63 3.17 -11.86
C ASN A 172 8.25 3.08 -12.54
N SER A 173 7.81 4.14 -13.20
CA SER A 173 6.54 4.14 -13.94
C SER A 173 6.57 3.22 -15.16
N ALA A 174 7.68 3.19 -15.91
CA ALA A 174 7.85 2.24 -17.02
C ALA A 174 7.79 0.79 -16.53
N ARG A 175 8.45 0.47 -15.41
CA ARG A 175 8.39 -0.86 -14.78
C ARG A 175 6.97 -1.23 -14.35
N LYS A 176 6.23 -0.29 -13.74
CA LYS A 176 4.83 -0.51 -13.34
C LYS A 176 3.94 -0.72 -14.56
N TRP A 177 4.11 0.07 -15.61
CA TRP A 177 3.39 -0.09 -16.87
C TRP A 177 3.57 -1.48 -17.47
N ASN A 178 4.81 -1.96 -17.58
CA ASN A 178 5.09 -3.32 -18.07
C ASN A 178 4.43 -4.38 -17.18
N ALA A 179 4.51 -4.24 -15.85
CA ALA A 179 3.84 -5.16 -14.93
C ALA A 179 2.31 -5.17 -15.10
N LEU A 180 1.69 -4.04 -15.45
CA LEU A 180 0.25 -3.96 -15.76
C LEU A 180 -0.08 -4.69 -17.06
N LEU A 181 0.73 -4.52 -18.10
CA LEU A 181 0.54 -5.20 -19.39
C LEU A 181 0.68 -6.72 -19.25
N ASP A 182 1.60 -7.18 -18.39
CA ASP A 182 1.82 -8.59 -18.12
C ASP A 182 0.70 -9.21 -17.26
N THR A 183 0.28 -8.49 -16.21
CA THR A 183 -0.67 -9.00 -15.22
C THR A 183 -2.12 -8.89 -15.67
N LYS A 184 -2.43 -7.88 -16.47
CA LYS A 184 -3.76 -7.57 -17.00
C LYS A 184 -4.88 -7.52 -15.93
N PRO A 185 -4.73 -6.72 -14.86
CA PRO A 185 -5.80 -6.57 -13.88
C PRO A 185 -7.04 -5.91 -14.51
N ASN A 186 -8.20 -6.05 -13.89
CA ASN A 186 -9.40 -5.33 -14.30
C ASN A 186 -9.34 -3.85 -13.88
N THR A 187 -8.64 -3.56 -12.79
CA THR A 187 -8.61 -2.23 -12.17
C THR A 187 -7.23 -1.93 -11.60
N ILE A 188 -6.76 -0.70 -11.80
CA ILE A 188 -5.66 -0.13 -11.02
C ILE A 188 -6.19 0.95 -10.10
N TRP A 189 -5.68 0.95 -8.88
CA TRP A 189 -5.98 1.92 -7.85
C TRP A 189 -4.71 2.63 -7.40
N LEU A 190 -4.58 3.91 -7.73
CA LEU A 190 -3.50 4.75 -7.23
C LEU A 190 -3.98 5.40 -5.94
N VAL A 191 -3.23 5.22 -4.86
CA VAL A 191 -3.63 5.64 -3.50
C VAL A 191 -2.60 6.61 -2.94
N GLY A 192 -3.07 7.76 -2.47
CA GLY A 192 -2.30 8.77 -1.77
C GLY A 192 -2.75 8.95 -0.32
N PRO A 193 -2.19 9.97 0.36
CA PRO A 193 -2.58 10.32 1.71
C PRO A 193 -4.00 10.91 1.74
N ASP A 194 -4.63 10.85 2.90
CA ASP A 194 -5.93 11.47 3.19
C ASP A 194 -7.03 11.02 2.24
N GLU A 195 -7.08 9.71 1.98
CA GLU A 195 -8.03 9.07 1.07
C GLU A 195 -7.92 9.49 -0.42
N GLU A 196 -6.98 10.38 -0.79
CA GLU A 196 -6.75 10.79 -2.18
C GLU A 196 -6.49 9.56 -3.05
N SER A 197 -7.22 9.42 -4.16
CA SER A 197 -7.02 8.28 -5.05
C SER A 197 -7.49 8.53 -6.47
N TYR A 198 -6.95 7.71 -7.38
CA TYR A 198 -7.36 7.64 -8.77
C TYR A 198 -7.58 6.18 -9.17
N ILE A 199 -8.69 5.88 -9.83
CA ILE A 199 -9.08 4.51 -10.16
C ILE A 199 -9.25 4.43 -11.67
N TYR A 200 -8.64 3.43 -12.28
CA TYR A 200 -8.73 3.23 -13.72
C TYR A 200 -9.18 1.81 -14.05
N ALA A 201 -10.08 1.70 -15.02
CA ALA A 201 -10.39 0.46 -15.72
C ALA A 201 -9.56 0.38 -17.01
N TYR A 202 -9.43 -0.84 -17.53
CA TYR A 202 -8.60 -1.13 -18.69
C TYR A 202 -9.41 -1.54 -19.91
N THR A 203 -8.98 -1.04 -21.07
CA THR A 203 -9.34 -1.63 -22.36
C THR A 203 -8.05 -2.08 -23.06
N TYR A 204 -7.86 -3.39 -23.15
CA TYR A 204 -6.71 -3.97 -23.86
C TYR A 204 -7.04 -4.09 -25.35
N SER A 205 -6.13 -3.62 -26.21
CA SER A 205 -6.24 -3.74 -27.66
C SER A 205 -4.99 -4.44 -28.23
N LYS A 206 -5.04 -4.85 -29.51
CA LYS A 206 -3.87 -5.42 -30.21
C LYS A 206 -2.81 -4.32 -30.37
N GLY A 207 -1.95 -4.15 -29.37
CA GLY A 207 -0.81 -3.22 -29.39
C GLY A 207 -0.71 -2.29 -28.18
N GLY A 208 -1.64 -2.34 -27.23
CA GLY A 208 -1.58 -1.45 -26.08
C GLY A 208 -2.71 -1.64 -25.07
N CYS A 209 -2.78 -0.67 -24.18
CA CYS A 209 -3.68 -0.66 -23.04
C CYS A 209 -4.11 0.78 -22.80
N THR A 210 -5.41 1.04 -22.82
CA THR A 210 -5.94 2.37 -22.52
C THR A 210 -6.49 2.38 -21.09
N LEU A 211 -6.06 3.38 -20.32
CA LEU A 211 -6.58 3.70 -19.00
C LEU A 211 -7.81 4.59 -19.11
N GLN A 212 -8.93 4.15 -18.55
CA GLN A 212 -10.13 4.96 -18.42
C GLN A 212 -10.40 5.22 -16.94
N GLU A 213 -10.46 6.49 -16.53
CA GLU A 213 -10.78 6.84 -15.15
C GLU A 213 -12.22 6.43 -14.83
N VAL A 214 -12.40 5.77 -13.68
CA VAL A 214 -13.69 5.26 -13.20
C VAL A 214 -13.89 5.65 -11.74
N ASN A 215 -15.12 5.53 -11.25
CA ASN A 215 -15.45 5.84 -9.85
C ASN A 215 -15.15 4.66 -8.90
N SER A 216 -15.32 4.91 -7.60
CA SER A 216 -15.05 3.94 -6.52
C SER A 216 -15.91 2.67 -6.55
N SER A 217 -17.01 2.63 -7.32
CA SER A 217 -17.80 1.39 -7.47
C SER A 217 -17.01 0.30 -8.21
N ALA A 218 -15.99 0.65 -9.00
CA ALA A 218 -15.09 -0.31 -9.63
C ALA A 218 -14.25 -1.11 -8.62
N LEU A 219 -14.09 -0.60 -7.38
CA LEU A 219 -13.42 -1.31 -6.30
C LEU A 219 -14.35 -2.28 -5.58
N ALA A 220 -15.67 -2.27 -5.82
CA ALA A 220 -16.61 -3.13 -5.10
C ALA A 220 -16.38 -4.61 -5.42
N TYR A 221 -16.37 -5.43 -4.37
CA TYR A 221 -16.40 -6.87 -4.54
C TYR A 221 -17.79 -7.32 -5.01
N SER A 222 -17.81 -8.02 -6.15
CA SER A 222 -19.00 -8.73 -6.63
C SER A 222 -18.59 -10.18 -6.87
N ALA A 223 -19.25 -11.09 -6.15
CA ALA A 223 -19.12 -12.52 -6.39
C ALA A 223 -19.89 -12.84 -7.68
N ALA A 224 -19.19 -12.78 -8.82
CA ALA A 224 -19.67 -13.36 -10.07
C ALA A 224 -19.74 -14.89 -9.95
#